data_AF-A0A1C6WRE6-F1
#
_entry.id   AF-A0A1C6WRE6-F1
#
_cell.length_a   1.000
_cell.length_b   1.000
_cell.length_c   1.000
_cell.angle_alpha   90.00
_cell.angle_beta   90.00
_cell.angle_gamma   90.00
#
_symmetry.space_group_name_H-M   'P 1'
#
loop_
_entity.id
_entity.type
_entity.pdbx_description
1 polymer ?
#
loop_
_entity_poly.entity_id
_entity_poly.type
_entity_poly.pdbx_seq_one_letter_code
_entity_poly.pdbx_strand_id
1 'polypeptide(L)'
;MTTKQICNLFREADGYFNDENVDTEKFNKNTKIKEYCSRNGCKTNENHINALASYIHMEFKSLIRKKSEYNKYDECLLMWLSDKLYKMHLKSIGQKDTAEYMDGTTLNQAYEKHLKNHKVGLDYWDLLGIIPGLKEANLKYMTEFYKLINNICKTIKEYNDKGTV
;
A
#
# COMPACT_ATOMS: atom_id res chain seq x y z
N MET A 1 3.74 -5.52 -15.96
CA MET A 1 4.84 -5.39 -15.00
C MET A 1 5.46 -6.77 -14.75
N THR A 2 6.79 -6.89 -14.72
CA THR A 2 7.43 -8.14 -14.26
C THR A 2 7.35 -8.24 -12.74
N THR A 3 7.42 -9.44 -12.17
CA THR A 3 7.43 -9.63 -10.71
C THR A 3 8.54 -8.81 -10.04
N LYS A 4 9.70 -8.70 -10.69
CA LYS A 4 10.82 -7.86 -10.22
C LYS A 4 10.46 -6.37 -10.09
N GLN A 5 9.72 -5.83 -11.06
CA GLN A 5 9.29 -4.43 -11.03
C GLN A 5 8.29 -4.18 -9.89
N ILE A 6 7.31 -5.06 -9.68
CA ILE A 6 6.34 -4.96 -8.57
C ILE A 6 7.07 -4.98 -7.23
N CYS A 7 7.98 -5.95 -7.06
CA CYS A 7 8.76 -6.09 -5.84
C CYS A 7 9.64 -4.89 -5.54
N ASN A 8 10.25 -4.29 -6.57
CA ASN A 8 11.04 -3.06 -6.39
C ASN A 8 10.17 -1.87 -5.97
N LEU A 9 8.98 -1.73 -6.56
CA LEU A 9 8.05 -0.65 -6.23
C LEU A 9 7.53 -0.77 -4.79
N PHE A 10 7.09 -1.96 -4.38
CA PHE A 10 6.65 -2.16 -2.99
C PHE A 10 7.78 -1.99 -1.99
N ARG A 11 8.99 -2.46 -2.31
CA ARG A 11 10.17 -2.24 -1.46
C ARG A 11 10.53 -0.75 -1.35
N GLU A 12 10.41 0.00 -2.44
CA GLU A 12 10.60 1.46 -2.42
C GLU A 12 9.56 2.11 -1.50
N ALA A 13 8.28 1.80 -1.70
CA ALA A 13 7.17 2.33 -0.92
C ALA A 13 7.29 2.00 0.58
N ASP A 14 7.58 0.74 0.91
CA ASP A 14 7.80 0.29 2.28
C ASP A 14 9.00 0.97 2.95
N GLY A 15 10.01 1.33 2.15
CA GLY A 15 11.18 2.04 2.63
C GLY A 15 10.88 3.42 3.21
N TYR A 16 9.71 3.99 2.98
CA TYR A 16 9.30 5.26 3.59
C TYR A 16 8.65 5.11 4.96
N PHE A 17 8.44 3.89 5.48
CA PHE A 17 7.75 3.69 6.75
C PHE A 17 8.70 3.40 7.90
N ASN A 18 8.45 4.06 9.03
CA ASN A 18 8.89 3.68 10.36
C ASN A 18 7.65 3.21 11.13
N ASP A 19 7.48 1.89 11.20
CA ASP A 19 6.27 1.20 11.66
C ASP A 19 5.00 1.64 10.91
N GLU A 20 4.04 2.28 11.59
CA GLU A 20 2.80 2.80 10.99
C GLU A 20 2.93 4.21 10.38
N ASN A 21 4.03 4.92 10.66
CA ASN A 21 4.21 6.31 10.22
C ASN A 21 5.18 6.41 9.05
N VAL A 22 4.86 7.29 8.11
CA VAL A 22 5.76 7.66 7.03
C VAL A 22 6.86 8.57 7.57
N ASP A 23 8.12 8.24 7.28
CA ASP A 23 9.28 9.11 7.42
C ASP A 23 9.13 10.30 6.44
N THR A 24 8.67 11.42 6.99
CA THR A 24 8.37 12.62 6.23
C THR A 24 9.63 13.27 5.66
N GLU A 25 10.78 13.17 6.32
CA GLU A 25 12.04 13.71 5.81
C GLU A 25 12.49 12.95 4.57
N LYS A 26 12.41 11.61 4.62
CA LYS A 26 12.75 10.74 3.49
C LYS A 26 11.74 10.93 2.35
N PHE A 27 10.46 10.96 2.66
CA PHE A 27 9.40 11.19 1.68
C PHE A 27 9.59 12.53 0.96
N ASN A 28 9.88 13.60 1.70
CA ASN A 28 9.99 14.96 1.15
C ASN A 28 11.15 15.15 0.16
N LYS A 29 12.12 14.22 0.14
CA LYS A 29 13.22 14.19 -0.83
C LYS A 29 12.80 13.57 -2.17
N ASN A 30 11.70 12.81 -2.24
CA ASN A 30 11.22 12.21 -3.48
C ASN A 30 10.20 13.14 -4.17
N THR A 31 10.62 13.82 -5.24
CA THR A 31 9.76 14.75 -5.97
C THR A 31 8.61 14.06 -6.69
N LYS A 32 8.80 12.84 -7.21
CA LYS A 32 7.77 12.09 -7.96
C LYS A 32 6.58 11.75 -7.07
N ILE A 33 6.82 11.26 -5.87
CA ILE A 33 5.73 10.86 -4.96
C ILE A 33 5.00 12.10 -4.43
N LYS A 34 5.70 13.22 -4.25
CA LYS A 34 5.10 14.50 -3.82
C LYS A 34 4.13 15.09 -4.82
N GLU A 35 4.21 14.74 -6.10
CA GLU A 35 3.23 15.17 -7.11
C GLU A 35 1.82 14.63 -6.81
N TYR A 36 1.72 13.55 -6.02
CA TYR A 36 0.45 12.98 -5.57
C TYR A 36 -0.07 13.59 -4.27
N CYS A 37 0.63 14.57 -3.69
CA CYS A 37 0.14 15.36 -2.57
C CYS A 37 -0.80 16.49 -3.05
N SER A 38 -1.55 17.05 -2.11
CA SER A 38 -2.37 18.23 -2.40
C SER A 38 -1.49 19.43 -2.75
N ARG A 39 -2.06 20.51 -3.31
CA ARG A 39 -1.31 21.77 -3.53
C ARG A 39 -0.62 22.30 -2.27
N ASN A 40 -1.18 22.00 -1.10
CA ASN A 40 -0.63 22.40 0.20
C ASN A 40 0.34 21.36 0.78
N GLY A 41 0.78 20.38 -0.02
CA GLY A 41 1.60 19.24 0.40
C GLY A 41 0.80 18.13 1.08
N CYS A 42 1.52 17.09 1.50
CA CYS A 42 1.03 16.07 2.42
C CYS A 42 1.41 16.50 3.84
N LYS A 43 0.42 16.65 4.73
CA LYS A 43 0.65 17.16 6.09
C LYS A 43 0.50 16.09 7.16
N THR A 44 -0.43 15.16 6.95
CA THR A 44 -0.70 14.07 7.89
C THR A 44 -0.15 12.76 7.38
N ASN A 45 0.02 11.76 8.25
CA ASN A 45 0.47 10.43 7.86
C ASN A 45 -0.43 9.82 6.78
N GLU A 46 -1.74 10.03 6.91
CA GLU A 46 -2.78 9.61 5.97
C GLU A 46 -2.60 10.23 4.59
N ASN A 47 -2.22 11.52 4.52
CA ASN A 47 -1.91 12.15 3.24
C ASN A 47 -0.72 11.48 2.55
N HIS A 48 0.32 11.14 3.31
CA HIS A 48 1.51 10.47 2.77
C HIS A 48 1.18 9.06 2.27
N ILE A 49 0.39 8.30 3.03
CA ILE A 49 -0.11 6.97 2.62
C ILE A 49 -0.92 7.09 1.33
N ASN A 50 -1.82 8.08 1.24
CA ASN A 50 -2.61 8.32 0.03
C ASN A 50 -1.76 8.71 -1.18
N ALA A 51 -0.72 9.51 -0.99
CA ALA A 51 0.22 9.87 -2.05
C ALA A 51 1.02 8.65 -2.52
N LEU A 52 1.51 7.81 -1.60
CA LEU A 52 2.21 6.57 -1.90
C LEU A 52 1.32 5.58 -2.67
N ALA A 53 0.08 5.39 -2.24
CA ALA A 53 -0.86 4.53 -2.95
C ALA A 53 -1.17 5.05 -4.37
N SER A 54 -1.32 6.36 -4.52
CA SER A 54 -1.53 7.00 -5.84
C SER A 54 -0.34 6.79 -6.76
N TYR A 55 0.87 6.98 -6.24
CA TYR A 55 2.11 6.69 -6.95
C TYR A 55 2.16 5.23 -7.41
N ILE A 56 1.95 4.26 -6.50
CA ILE A 56 1.98 2.84 -6.83
C ILE A 56 0.95 2.50 -7.92
N HIS A 57 -0.28 3.01 -7.78
CA HIS A 57 -1.34 2.77 -8.75
C HIS A 57 -1.00 3.33 -10.14
N MET A 58 -0.42 4.53 -10.20
CA MET A 58 0.00 5.14 -11.46
C MET A 58 1.15 4.39 -12.11
N GLU A 59 2.11 3.90 -11.32
CA GLU A 59 3.18 3.03 -11.81
C GLU A 59 2.62 1.69 -12.33
N PHE A 60 1.56 1.16 -11.74
CA PHE A 60 0.88 -0.01 -12.31
C PHE A 60 0.17 0.32 -13.63
N LYS A 61 -0.59 1.42 -13.69
CA LYS A 61 -1.31 1.84 -14.90
C LYS A 61 -0.39 2.16 -16.07
N SER A 62 0.78 2.73 -15.81
CA SER A 62 1.76 3.06 -16.86
C SER A 62 2.25 1.82 -17.64
N LEU A 63 2.08 0.63 -17.06
CA LEU A 63 2.52 -0.64 -17.64
C LEU A 63 1.41 -1.43 -18.34
N ILE A 64 0.18 -0.91 -18.36
CA ILE A 64 -0.96 -1.55 -19.03
C ILE A 64 -1.12 -0.92 -20.41
N ARG A 65 -1.13 -1.73 -21.48
CA ARG A 65 -1.28 -1.23 -22.86
C ARG A 65 -2.66 -0.59 -23.12
N LYS A 66 -3.71 -1.04 -22.43
CA LYS A 66 -5.07 -0.51 -22.54
C LYS A 66 -5.56 0.00 -21.19
N LYS A 67 -5.88 1.30 -21.10
CA LYS A 67 -6.38 1.94 -19.87
C LYS A 67 -7.68 1.33 -19.32
N SER A 68 -8.40 0.53 -20.12
CA SER A 68 -9.66 -0.11 -19.75
C SER A 68 -9.52 -1.53 -19.20
N GLU A 69 -8.32 -2.11 -19.17
CA GLU A 69 -8.13 -3.47 -18.63
C GLU A 69 -8.06 -3.45 -17.10
N TYR A 70 -8.75 -4.41 -16.47
CA TYR A 70 -8.62 -4.66 -15.03
C TYR A 70 -7.15 -4.86 -14.69
N ASN A 71 -6.65 -4.04 -13.79
CA ASN A 71 -5.28 -4.15 -13.37
C ASN A 71 -5.18 -5.23 -12.29
N LYS A 72 -4.71 -6.42 -12.68
CA LYS A 72 -4.44 -7.53 -11.75
C LYS A 72 -3.50 -7.16 -10.58
N TYR A 73 -2.82 -6.01 -10.64
CA TYR A 73 -1.98 -5.50 -9.55
C TYR A 73 -2.75 -4.64 -8.53
N ASP A 74 -3.99 -4.25 -8.80
CA ASP A 74 -4.82 -3.48 -7.87
C ASP A 74 -5.12 -4.30 -6.60
N GLU A 75 -5.25 -5.63 -6.70
CA GLU A 75 -5.36 -6.52 -5.54
C GLU A 75 -4.11 -6.47 -4.67
N CYS A 76 -2.93 -6.46 -5.28
CA CYS A 76 -1.66 -6.34 -4.57
C CYS A 76 -1.54 -4.96 -3.87
N LEU A 77 -2.03 -3.89 -4.51
CA LEU A 77 -2.10 -2.57 -3.90
C LEU A 77 -3.01 -2.57 -2.65
N LEU A 78 -4.15 -3.27 -2.70
CA LEU A 78 -5.05 -3.37 -1.56
C LEU A 78 -4.46 -4.19 -0.41
N MET A 79 -3.70 -5.25 -0.72
CA MET A 79 -2.95 -5.99 0.29
C MET A 79 -1.87 -5.11 0.93
N TRP A 80 -1.13 -4.35 0.12
CA TRP A 80 -0.16 -3.36 0.61
C TRP A 80 -0.82 -2.30 1.50
N LEU A 81 -1.96 -1.74 1.08
CA LEU A 81 -2.72 -0.76 1.85
C LEU A 81 -3.23 -1.34 3.17
N SER A 82 -3.69 -2.59 3.12
CA SER A 82 -4.13 -3.34 4.31
C SER A 82 -3.03 -3.44 5.36
N ASP A 83 -1.78 -3.72 4.96
CA ASP A 83 -0.64 -3.75 5.89
C ASP A 83 -0.45 -2.41 6.63
N LYS A 84 -0.58 -1.28 5.91
CA LYS A 84 -0.43 0.05 6.52
C LYS A 84 -1.59 0.36 7.46
N LEU A 85 -2.81 0.10 7.01
CA LEU A 85 -4.01 0.33 7.77
C LEU A 85 -4.11 -0.57 9.01
N TYR A 86 -3.62 -1.81 8.93
CA TYR A 86 -3.58 -2.72 10.07
C TYR A 86 -2.68 -2.20 11.17
N LYS A 87 -1.49 -1.70 10.84
CA LYS A 87 -0.58 -1.08 11.82
C LYS A 87 -1.19 0.16 12.47
N MET A 88 -1.84 1.02 11.68
CA MET A 88 -2.59 2.18 12.21
C MET A 88 -3.74 1.75 13.13
N HIS A 89 -4.48 0.71 12.73
CA HIS A 89 -5.60 0.17 13.50
C HIS A 89 -5.13 -0.34 14.85
N LEU A 90 -4.11 -1.20 14.88
CA LEU A 90 -3.50 -1.73 16.11
C LEU A 90 -3.08 -0.62 17.07
N LYS A 91 -2.37 0.40 16.56
CA LYS A 91 -2.00 1.56 17.37
C LYS A 91 -3.21 2.30 17.93
N SER A 92 -4.26 2.47 17.13
CA SER A 92 -5.47 3.20 17.54
C SER A 92 -6.26 2.53 18.67
N ILE A 93 -6.07 1.22 18.87
CA ILE A 93 -6.74 0.43 19.91
C ILE A 93 -5.78 -0.08 21.00
N GLY A 94 -4.51 0.36 20.97
CA GLY A 94 -3.49 -0.04 21.95
C GLY A 94 -3.09 -1.52 21.87
N GLN A 95 -3.22 -2.15 20.70
CA GLN A 95 -2.84 -3.55 20.46
C GLN A 95 -1.49 -3.64 19.74
N LYS A 96 -0.85 -4.81 19.83
CA LYS A 96 0.41 -5.12 19.15
C LYS A 96 0.17 -6.06 17.98
N ASP A 97 1.02 -6.00 16.95
CA ASP A 97 1.00 -6.99 15.87
C ASP A 97 1.51 -8.33 16.40
N THR A 98 0.59 -9.22 16.76
CA THR A 98 0.89 -10.59 17.19
C THR A 98 0.12 -11.60 16.35
N ALA A 99 0.67 -12.82 16.26
CA ALA A 99 0.00 -13.92 15.57
C ALA A 99 -1.37 -14.24 16.18
N GLU A 100 -1.54 -14.00 17.48
CA GLU A 100 -2.75 -14.30 18.25
C GLU A 100 -3.82 -13.23 18.11
N TYR A 101 -3.44 -11.95 17.99
CA TYR A 101 -4.41 -10.87 17.95
C TYR A 101 -5.05 -10.76 16.56
N MET A 102 -6.36 -11.00 16.46
CA MET A 102 -7.15 -10.75 15.27
C MET A 102 -8.52 -10.25 15.71
N ASP A 103 -9.01 -9.20 15.06
CA ASP A 103 -10.41 -8.82 15.15
C ASP A 103 -11.10 -8.90 13.78
N GLY A 104 -12.41 -8.63 13.78
CA GLY A 104 -13.22 -8.65 12.57
C GLY A 104 -13.06 -7.42 11.69
N THR A 105 -12.10 -6.53 11.95
CA THR A 105 -11.99 -5.27 11.20
C THR A 105 -11.75 -5.55 9.73
N THR A 106 -12.59 -4.98 8.87
CA THR A 106 -12.46 -5.10 7.42
C THR A 106 -11.59 -3.99 6.84
N LEU A 107 -11.07 -4.21 5.63
CA LEU A 107 -10.36 -3.16 4.88
C LEU A 107 -11.22 -1.90 4.74
N ASN A 108 -12.52 -2.05 4.47
CA ASN A 108 -13.45 -0.93 4.38
C ASN A 108 -13.51 -0.12 5.67
N GLN A 109 -13.72 -0.79 6.81
CA GLN A 109 -13.82 -0.12 8.10
C GLN A 109 -12.55 0.66 8.45
N ALA A 110 -11.37 0.06 8.20
CA ALA A 110 -10.10 0.75 8.44
C ALA A 110 -9.89 1.93 7.48
N TYR A 111 -10.25 1.79 6.21
CA TYR A 111 -10.23 2.88 5.24
C TYR A 111 -11.15 4.03 5.65
N GLU A 112 -12.39 3.73 6.05
CA GLU A 112 -13.36 4.75 6.48
C GLU A 112 -12.88 5.52 7.70
N LYS A 113 -12.25 4.82 8.65
CA LYS A 113 -11.70 5.39 9.87
C LYS A 113 -10.48 6.27 9.61
N HIS A 114 -9.56 5.84 8.76
CA HIS A 114 -8.26 6.49 8.61
C HIS A 114 -8.14 7.36 7.36
N LEU A 115 -8.58 6.90 6.19
CA LEU A 115 -8.22 7.54 4.90
C LEU A 115 -9.36 8.29 4.21
N LYS A 116 -10.63 7.96 4.49
CA LYS A 116 -11.81 8.53 3.78
C LYS A 116 -11.87 10.06 3.79
N ASN A 117 -11.40 10.70 4.86
CA ASN A 117 -11.39 12.17 4.99
C ASN A 117 -10.08 12.82 4.49
N HIS A 118 -9.12 12.02 4.04
CA HIS A 118 -7.80 12.48 3.63
C HIS A 118 -7.57 12.31 2.11
N LYS A 119 -8.65 12.17 1.32
CA LYS A 119 -8.59 11.91 -0.12
C LYS A 119 -7.90 13.07 -0.86
N VAL A 120 -6.72 12.80 -1.40
CA VAL A 120 -6.02 13.71 -2.32
C VAL A 120 -6.21 13.18 -3.74
N GLY A 121 -7.45 13.24 -4.24
CA GLY A 121 -7.76 12.86 -5.63
C GLY A 121 -7.80 11.36 -5.92
N LEU A 122 -7.63 10.49 -4.92
CA LEU A 122 -7.77 9.04 -5.06
C LEU A 122 -8.95 8.55 -4.22
N ASP A 123 -10.07 8.22 -4.88
CA ASP A 123 -11.11 7.40 -4.27
C ASP A 123 -10.81 5.94 -4.56
N TYR A 124 -10.26 5.22 -3.58
CA TYR A 124 -9.82 3.84 -3.77
C TYR A 124 -10.94 2.93 -4.28
N TRP A 125 -12.19 3.18 -3.88
CA TRP A 125 -13.31 2.33 -4.26
C TRP A 125 -13.68 2.50 -5.74
N ASP A 126 -13.74 3.74 -6.20
CA ASP A 126 -14.05 4.05 -7.60
C ASP A 126 -12.85 3.76 -8.52
N LEU A 127 -11.64 4.07 -8.04
CA LEU A 127 -10.40 4.01 -8.83
C LEU A 127 -9.94 2.58 -9.12
N LEU A 128 -10.23 1.66 -8.22
CA LEU A 128 -9.82 0.26 -8.32
C LEU A 128 -10.97 -0.64 -8.80
N GLY A 129 -12.18 -0.08 -9.03
CA GLY A 129 -13.34 -0.83 -9.54
C GLY A 129 -13.64 -2.11 -8.77
N ILE A 130 -13.47 -2.06 -7.44
CA ILE A 130 -13.14 -3.26 -6.66
C ILE A 130 -14.29 -4.24 -6.52
N ILE A 131 -13.91 -5.51 -6.70
CA ILE A 131 -14.63 -6.73 -6.35
C ILE A 131 -15.16 -6.61 -4.91
N PRO A 132 -16.49 -6.60 -4.69
CA PRO A 132 -17.10 -6.43 -3.37
C PRO A 132 -16.48 -7.30 -2.26
N GLY A 133 -15.95 -8.47 -2.60
CA GLY A 133 -15.26 -9.37 -1.66
C GLY A 133 -13.99 -8.81 -1.01
N LEU A 134 -13.17 -8.00 -1.70
CA LEU A 134 -11.93 -7.46 -1.11
C LEU A 134 -12.19 -6.29 -0.16
N LYS A 135 -13.26 -5.52 -0.41
CA LYS A 135 -13.68 -4.41 0.44
C LYS A 135 -14.02 -4.90 1.85
N GLU A 136 -14.73 -6.02 1.94
CA GLU A 136 -15.15 -6.64 3.20
C GLU A 136 -14.17 -7.72 3.69
N ALA A 137 -13.01 -7.86 3.05
CA ALA A 137 -11.99 -8.78 3.50
C ALA A 137 -11.42 -8.35 4.86
N ASN A 138 -11.10 -9.34 5.69
CA ASN A 138 -10.47 -9.12 6.98
C ASN A 138 -9.08 -8.48 6.81
N LEU A 139 -8.84 -7.41 7.56
CA LEU A 139 -7.65 -6.58 7.45
C LEU A 139 -6.36 -7.33 7.82
N LYS A 140 -6.42 -8.22 8.83
CA LYS A 140 -5.27 -9.04 9.23
C LYS A 140 -4.91 -10.04 8.13
N TYR A 141 -5.88 -10.75 7.55
CA TYR A 141 -5.59 -11.70 6.47
C TYR A 141 -4.95 -11.04 5.25
N MET A 142 -5.47 -9.89 4.84
CA MET A 142 -4.87 -9.11 3.74
C MET A 142 -3.42 -8.69 4.04
N THR A 143 -3.15 -8.34 5.30
CA THR A 143 -1.79 -8.03 5.78
C THR A 143 -0.87 -9.25 5.72
N GLU A 144 -1.34 -10.44 6.12
CA GLU A 144 -0.55 -11.67 6.03
C GLU A 144 -0.25 -12.07 4.58
N PHE A 145 -1.21 -11.89 3.66
CA PHE A 145 -0.96 -12.07 2.23
C PHE A 145 0.09 -11.08 1.71
N TYR A 146 0.07 -9.83 2.17
CA TYR A 146 1.11 -8.87 1.83
C TYR A 146 2.49 -9.27 2.38
N LYS A 147 2.56 -9.77 3.62
CA LYS A 147 3.81 -10.30 4.20
C LYS A 147 4.37 -11.45 3.35
N LEU A 148 3.50 -12.34 2.83
CA LEU A 148 3.89 -13.38 1.89
C LEU A 148 4.45 -12.81 0.58
N ILE A 149 3.78 -11.82 -0.03
CA ILE A 149 4.28 -11.10 -1.21
C ILE A 149 5.68 -10.52 -0.93
N ASN A 150 5.87 -9.87 0.22
CA ASN A 150 7.15 -9.28 0.59
C ASN A 150 8.25 -10.34 0.74
N ASN A 151 7.94 -11.50 1.34
CA ASN A 151 8.89 -12.62 1.43
C ASN A 151 9.27 -13.16 0.05
N ILE A 152 8.31 -13.34 -0.86
CA ILE A 152 8.58 -13.72 -2.26
C ILE A 152 9.50 -12.68 -2.93
N CYS A 153 9.24 -11.39 -2.71
CA CYS A 153 10.05 -10.31 -3.27
C CYS A 153 11.49 -10.31 -2.74
N LYS A 154 11.71 -10.60 -1.45
CA LYS A 154 13.05 -10.78 -0.88
C LYS A 154 13.78 -11.95 -1.54
N THR A 155 13.13 -13.11 -1.66
CA THR A 155 13.71 -14.28 -2.32
C THR A 155 14.11 -14.00 -3.77
N ILE A 156 13.24 -13.32 -4.53
CA ILE A 156 13.55 -12.92 -5.92
C ILE A 156 14.77 -12.00 -5.97
N LYS A 157 14.87 -11.03 -5.05
CA LYS A 157 16.02 -10.14 -4.98
C LYS A 157 17.31 -10.93 -4.72
N GLU A 158 17.32 -11.77 -3.68
CA GLU A 158 18.49 -12.58 -3.32
C GLU A 158 18.94 -13.50 -4.45
N TYR A 159 17.99 -14.13 -5.16
CA TYR A 159 18.31 -14.99 -6.30
C TYR A 159 18.96 -14.20 -7.44
N ASN A 160 18.43 -13.00 -7.76
CA ASN A 160 19.01 -12.14 -8.80
C ASN A 160 20.40 -11.61 -8.41
N ASP A 161 20.60 -11.28 -7.14
CA ASP A 161 21.89 -10.79 -6.62
C ASP A 161 22.95 -11.92 -6.58
N LYS A 162 22.54 -13.17 -6.36
CA LYS A 162 23.43 -14.35 -6.41
C LYS A 162 23.70 -14.85 -7.82
N GLY A 163 22.73 -14.73 -8.73
CA GLY A 163 22.88 -15.10 -10.14
C GLY A 163 23.58 -14.05 -11.01
N THR A 164 24.03 -12.94 -10.41
CA THR A 164 24.86 -11.90 -11.05
C THR A 164 26.36 -12.06 -10.72
N VAL A 165 26.78 -13.26 -10.32
CA VAL A 165 28.18 -13.70 -10.20
C VAL A 165 28.57 -14.52 -11.42
#